data_AF-A0A3D0HGL6-F1
#
_entry.id   AF-A0A3D0HGL6-F1
#
_cell.length_a   1.000
_cell.length_b   1.000
_cell.length_c   1.000
_cell.angle_alpha   90.00
_cell.angle_beta   90.00
_cell.angle_gamma   90.00
#
_symmetry.space_group_name_H-M   'P 1'
#
loop_
_entity.id
_entity.type
_entity.pdbx_description
1 polymer ?
#
loop_
_entity_poly.entity_id
_entity_poly.type
_entity_poly.pdbx_seq_one_letter_code
_entity_poly.pdbx_strand_id
1 'polypeptide(L)'
;RAISTVVLALCSKGDHIVAQRNCYAGTLAFLNGPCARLGIEVTFVDGRNAQEFVSAVRPGKTMMVMAESPSNPHLDLVDLTALGAIKGPITVIDSTLATPLGQRPHDYGVSIVLHSATKGIAGHNDATIGVIAGDAELIGEIWGYSILHGATASPFDAMNALRGVRTLDARLARQCESAQTLAEWLEQQKNVTAVHYPGLKSHPQHALAKKQMNNFGAVLSFEIAGGKPAATKLLGALSLIRPAVTLGGTETLISHSASSTHNSVDVETKTKTGLTESLLRLSVGLEACIDIQRDLATALAQAN
;
A
#
# COMPACT_ATOMS: atom_id res chain seq x y z
N ARG A 1 12.62 -6.79 -2.06
CA ARG A 1 13.47 -6.14 -1.03
C ARG A 1 12.55 -5.75 0.14
N ALA A 2 12.99 -5.92 1.39
CA ALA A 2 12.16 -6.14 2.59
C ALA A 2 11.29 -7.41 2.50
N ILE A 3 10.18 -7.39 1.76
CA ILE A 3 9.27 -8.56 1.61
C ILE A 3 10.02 -9.83 1.20
N SER A 4 10.78 -9.75 0.10
CA SER A 4 11.56 -10.91 -0.37
C SER A 4 12.61 -11.36 0.65
N THR A 5 13.19 -10.45 1.42
CA THR A 5 14.17 -10.79 2.46
C THR A 5 13.49 -11.58 3.58
N VAL A 6 12.33 -11.12 4.05
CA VAL A 6 11.54 -11.82 5.07
C VAL A 6 11.09 -13.20 4.60
N VAL A 7 10.51 -13.28 3.40
CA VAL A 7 10.04 -14.56 2.85
C VAL A 7 11.19 -15.54 2.64
N LEU A 8 12.31 -15.11 2.06
CA LEU A 8 13.42 -16.02 1.78
C LEU A 8 14.27 -16.37 3.01
N ALA A 9 14.20 -15.56 4.08
CA ALA A 9 14.83 -15.88 5.36
C ALA A 9 14.04 -16.93 6.15
N LEU A 10 12.71 -16.90 6.05
CA LEU A 10 11.82 -17.65 6.95
C LEU A 10 11.07 -18.81 6.28
N CYS A 11 11.04 -18.85 4.94
CA CYS A 11 10.37 -19.90 4.18
C CYS A 11 11.35 -20.65 3.29
N SER A 12 11.11 -21.95 3.15
CA SER A 12 11.87 -22.91 2.37
C SER A 12 10.94 -23.73 1.48
N LYS A 13 11.54 -24.58 0.63
CA LYS A 13 10.80 -25.52 -0.22
C LYS A 13 9.86 -26.39 0.62
N GLY A 14 8.59 -26.44 0.23
CA GLY A 14 7.54 -27.21 0.90
C GLY A 14 6.69 -26.39 1.87
N ASP A 15 7.16 -25.19 2.25
CA ASP A 15 6.41 -24.29 3.11
C ASP A 15 5.24 -23.64 2.38
N HIS A 16 4.31 -23.11 3.17
CA HIS A 16 3.10 -22.48 2.67
C HIS A 16 2.91 -21.06 3.23
N ILE A 17 2.46 -20.14 2.38
CA ILE A 17 2.13 -18.74 2.71
C ILE A 17 0.65 -18.50 2.42
N VAL A 18 -0.06 -17.85 3.33
CA VAL A 18 -1.37 -17.26 3.06
C VAL A 18 -1.18 -15.77 2.82
N ALA A 19 -1.58 -15.27 1.65
CA ALA A 19 -1.35 -13.88 1.27
C ALA A 19 -2.64 -13.17 0.83
N GLN A 20 -2.75 -11.89 1.13
CA GLN A 20 -3.81 -11.04 0.57
C GLN A 20 -3.68 -10.91 -0.95
N ARG A 21 -4.79 -11.10 -1.68
CA ARG A 21 -4.84 -10.98 -3.15
C ARG A 21 -4.75 -9.52 -3.65
N ASN A 22 -5.30 -8.57 -2.89
CA ASN A 22 -5.22 -7.13 -3.16
C ASN A 22 -4.00 -6.55 -2.43
N CYS A 23 -2.83 -6.56 -3.06
CA CYS A 23 -1.63 -5.90 -2.52
C CYS A 23 -0.75 -5.38 -3.66
N TYR A 24 0.38 -4.77 -3.31
CA TYR A 24 1.35 -4.26 -4.26
C TYR A 24 1.69 -5.28 -5.35
N ALA A 25 1.58 -4.87 -6.61
CA ALA A 25 1.79 -5.73 -7.77
C ALA A 25 3.17 -6.45 -7.78
N GLY A 26 4.22 -5.81 -7.25
CA GLY A 26 5.54 -6.44 -7.12
C GLY A 26 5.56 -7.59 -6.10
N THR A 27 4.74 -7.50 -5.04
CA THR A 27 4.55 -8.57 -4.06
C THR A 27 3.86 -9.75 -4.71
N LEU A 28 2.77 -9.51 -5.45
CA LEU A 28 2.06 -10.56 -6.19
C LEU A 28 2.97 -11.27 -7.20
N ALA A 29 3.76 -10.50 -7.97
CA ALA A 29 4.71 -11.05 -8.93
C ALA A 29 5.77 -11.94 -8.25
N PHE A 30 6.28 -11.51 -7.09
CA PHE A 30 7.25 -12.26 -6.30
C PHE A 30 6.68 -13.57 -5.72
N LEU A 31 5.44 -13.53 -5.21
CA LEU A 31 4.76 -14.69 -4.65
C LEU A 31 4.35 -15.70 -5.75
N ASN A 32 3.89 -15.24 -6.91
CA ASN A 32 3.47 -16.13 -8.00
C ASN A 32 4.63 -16.73 -8.79
N GLY A 33 5.71 -15.98 -9.02
CA GLY A 33 6.82 -16.44 -9.86
C GLY A 33 7.96 -17.04 -9.02
N PRO A 34 8.81 -16.21 -8.41
CA PRO A 34 9.94 -16.66 -7.59
C PRO A 34 9.59 -17.67 -6.49
N CYS A 35 8.55 -17.45 -5.68
CA CYS A 35 8.20 -18.38 -4.60
C CYS A 35 7.75 -19.74 -5.14
N ALA A 36 6.89 -19.76 -6.17
CA ALA A 36 6.49 -21.00 -6.85
C ALA A 36 7.69 -21.78 -7.41
N ARG A 37 8.65 -21.09 -8.05
CA ARG A 37 9.88 -21.70 -8.56
C ARG A 37 10.75 -22.31 -7.43
N LEU A 38 10.73 -21.70 -6.24
CA LEU A 38 11.44 -22.21 -5.06
C LEU A 38 10.67 -23.32 -4.33
N GLY A 39 9.46 -23.67 -4.79
CA GLY A 39 8.61 -24.68 -4.17
C GLY A 39 7.95 -24.20 -2.88
N ILE A 40 7.77 -22.88 -2.72
CA ILE A 40 6.96 -22.28 -1.64
C ILE A 40 5.53 -22.14 -2.19
N GLU A 41 4.58 -22.78 -1.53
CA GLU A 41 3.16 -22.73 -1.90
C GLU A 41 2.52 -21.44 -1.40
N VAL A 42 1.61 -20.86 -2.18
CA VAL A 42 0.87 -19.64 -1.78
C VAL A 42 -0.62 -19.83 -1.98
N THR A 43 -1.42 -19.54 -0.95
CA THR A 43 -2.88 -19.40 -1.06
C THR A 43 -3.25 -17.91 -0.96
N PHE A 44 -3.90 -17.38 -1.98
CA PHE A 44 -4.38 -16.00 -1.99
C PHE A 44 -5.81 -15.89 -1.45
N VAL A 45 -6.04 -14.94 -0.55
CA VAL A 45 -7.33 -14.70 0.11
C VAL A 45 -7.80 -13.25 -0.03
N ASP A 46 -9.08 -12.99 0.19
CA ASP A 46 -9.61 -11.62 0.25
C ASP A 46 -9.24 -10.99 1.62
N GLY A 47 -8.46 -9.91 1.58
CA GLY A 47 -7.99 -9.22 2.79
C GLY A 47 -9.12 -8.61 3.63
N ARG A 48 -10.27 -8.32 3.00
CA ARG A 48 -11.43 -7.73 3.66
C ARG A 48 -12.16 -8.72 4.57
N ASN A 49 -11.92 -10.02 4.37
CA ASN A 49 -12.52 -11.10 5.13
C ASN A 49 -11.47 -11.82 5.97
N ALA A 50 -11.34 -11.42 7.24
CA ALA A 50 -10.38 -12.03 8.17
C ALA A 50 -10.52 -13.56 8.29
N GLN A 51 -11.73 -14.11 8.12
CA GLN A 51 -11.98 -15.55 8.22
C GLN A 51 -11.33 -16.34 7.07
N GLU A 52 -11.10 -15.74 5.90
CA GLU A 52 -10.40 -16.41 4.81
C GLU A 52 -8.94 -16.68 5.18
N PHE A 53 -8.26 -15.76 5.87
CA PHE A 53 -6.90 -16.02 6.37
C PHE A 53 -6.88 -17.21 7.30
N VAL A 54 -7.76 -17.23 8.31
CA VAL A 54 -7.84 -18.31 9.30
C VAL A 54 -8.11 -19.65 8.61
N SER A 55 -9.08 -19.69 7.69
CA SER A 55 -9.48 -20.91 6.99
C SER A 55 -8.40 -21.44 6.03
N ALA A 56 -7.54 -20.56 5.51
CA ALA A 56 -6.45 -20.93 4.62
C ALA A 56 -5.18 -21.41 5.36
N VAL A 57 -5.09 -21.22 6.67
CA VAL A 57 -3.97 -21.73 7.47
C VAL A 57 -4.01 -23.26 7.49
N ARG A 58 -2.88 -23.89 7.17
CA ARG A 58 -2.63 -25.31 7.20
C ARG A 58 -1.69 -25.59 8.38
N PRO A 59 -2.19 -26.08 9.53
CA PRO A 59 -1.37 -26.28 10.72
C PRO A 59 -0.12 -27.12 10.44
N GLY A 60 1.03 -26.67 10.95
CA GLY A 60 2.33 -27.33 10.73
C GLY A 60 2.94 -27.16 9.33
N LYS A 61 2.27 -26.46 8.40
CA LYS A 61 2.78 -26.18 7.05
C LYS A 61 2.77 -24.69 6.68
N THR A 62 1.72 -23.95 7.07
CA THR A 62 1.70 -22.50 6.85
C THR A 62 2.73 -21.85 7.76
N MET A 63 3.76 -21.25 7.17
CA MET A 63 4.81 -20.54 7.88
C MET A 63 4.47 -19.05 8.05
N MET A 64 3.72 -18.49 7.11
CA MET A 64 3.49 -17.04 7.07
C MET A 64 2.07 -16.69 6.62
N VAL A 65 1.51 -15.67 7.27
CA VAL A 65 0.31 -14.96 6.84
C VAL A 65 0.71 -13.51 6.55
N MET A 66 0.51 -13.04 5.32
CA MET A 66 0.96 -11.71 4.88
C MET A 66 -0.16 -10.88 4.26
N ALA A 67 -0.25 -9.62 4.66
CA ALA A 67 -1.25 -8.67 4.17
C ALA A 67 -0.69 -7.24 4.06
N GLU A 68 -1.42 -6.37 3.38
CA GLU A 68 -1.14 -4.93 3.22
C GLU A 68 -2.37 -4.14 3.70
N SER A 69 -2.18 -3.19 4.61
CA SER A 69 -3.28 -2.37 5.14
C SER A 69 -2.84 -0.93 5.41
N PRO A 70 -3.52 0.08 4.81
CA PRO A 70 -4.44 -0.03 3.66
C PRO A 70 -3.76 -0.63 2.43
N SER A 71 -4.52 -1.29 1.56
CA SER A 71 -3.98 -1.93 0.35
C SER A 71 -3.99 -1.02 -0.89
N ASN A 72 -2.95 -1.13 -1.73
CA ASN A 72 -2.91 -0.44 -3.01
C ASN A 72 -3.67 -1.23 -4.11
N PRO A 73 -4.51 -0.61 -4.96
CA PRO A 73 -4.85 0.82 -5.02
C PRO A 73 -6.17 1.22 -4.33
N HIS A 74 -7.05 0.29 -3.96
CA HIS A 74 -8.41 0.60 -3.47
C HIS A 74 -8.48 1.04 -2.01
N LEU A 75 -7.38 0.95 -1.26
CA LEU A 75 -7.30 1.26 0.16
C LEU A 75 -8.19 0.37 1.03
N ASP A 76 -8.46 -0.87 0.57
CA ASP A 76 -9.10 -1.89 1.40
C ASP A 76 -8.26 -2.12 2.66
N LEU A 77 -8.93 -2.35 3.79
CA LEU A 77 -8.31 -2.57 5.09
C LEU A 77 -8.34 -4.05 5.47
N VAL A 78 -7.36 -4.45 6.28
CA VAL A 78 -7.37 -5.74 6.98
C VAL A 78 -7.62 -5.49 8.46
N ASP A 79 -8.48 -6.28 9.09
CA ASP A 79 -8.69 -6.22 10.54
C ASP A 79 -7.45 -6.75 11.25
N LEU A 80 -6.66 -5.85 11.83
CA LEU A 80 -5.43 -6.20 12.50
C LEU A 80 -5.64 -7.02 13.77
N THR A 81 -6.75 -6.82 14.47
CA THR A 81 -7.08 -7.60 15.68
C THR A 81 -7.28 -9.06 15.29
N ALA A 82 -8.04 -9.30 14.23
CA ALA A 82 -8.28 -10.65 13.74
C ALA A 82 -7.02 -11.29 13.16
N LEU A 83 -6.21 -10.53 12.41
CA LEU A 83 -4.97 -11.02 11.83
C LEU A 83 -3.93 -11.39 12.91
N GLY A 84 -3.69 -10.53 13.89
CA GLY A 84 -2.73 -10.79 14.98
C GLY A 84 -3.20 -11.84 15.99
N ALA A 85 -4.48 -12.20 15.97
CA ALA A 85 -5.01 -13.34 16.74
C ALA A 85 -4.64 -14.70 16.13
N ILE A 86 -4.24 -14.77 14.85
CA ILE A 86 -3.84 -16.02 14.19
C ILE A 86 -2.58 -16.59 14.87
N LYS A 87 -2.63 -17.85 15.29
CA LYS A 87 -1.54 -18.56 15.97
C LYS A 87 -0.96 -19.65 15.08
N GLY A 88 0.35 -19.88 15.19
CA GLY A 88 1.10 -20.84 14.38
C GLY A 88 2.03 -20.17 13.38
N PRO A 89 1.52 -19.55 12.30
CA PRO A 89 2.35 -18.84 11.34
C PRO A 89 2.79 -17.46 11.86
N ILE A 90 3.87 -16.95 11.26
CA ILE A 90 4.33 -15.57 11.45
C ILE A 90 3.36 -14.64 10.71
N THR A 91 2.85 -13.64 11.41
CA THR A 91 1.95 -12.64 10.80
C THR A 91 2.75 -11.42 10.34
N VAL A 92 2.50 -10.99 9.11
CA VAL A 92 3.24 -9.91 8.44
C VAL A 92 2.28 -8.88 7.88
N ILE A 93 2.46 -7.62 8.25
CA ILE A 93 1.74 -6.49 7.66
C ILE A 93 2.72 -5.57 6.93
N ASP A 94 2.47 -5.34 5.64
CA ASP A 94 2.98 -4.16 4.96
C ASP A 94 2.11 -2.95 5.34
N SER A 95 2.70 -2.02 6.10
CA SER A 95 2.05 -0.80 6.57
C SER A 95 2.62 0.43 5.86
N THR A 96 3.09 0.27 4.61
CA THR A 96 3.68 1.36 3.82
C THR A 96 2.76 2.57 3.70
N LEU A 97 1.47 2.37 3.43
CA LEU A 97 0.53 3.49 3.20
C LEU A 97 0.14 4.22 4.49
N ALA A 98 0.02 3.51 5.61
CA ALA A 98 -0.33 4.13 6.88
C ALA A 98 0.87 4.80 7.56
N THR A 99 2.08 4.29 7.32
CA THR A 99 3.32 4.63 8.06
C THR A 99 3.22 4.27 9.56
N PRO A 100 4.34 4.28 10.32
CA PRO A 100 4.31 3.99 11.76
C PRO A 100 3.47 4.97 12.60
N LEU A 101 3.13 6.15 12.06
CA LEU A 101 2.30 7.14 12.74
C LEU A 101 0.81 6.91 12.51
N GLY A 102 0.42 6.42 11.33
CA GLY A 102 -0.98 6.17 10.99
C GLY A 102 -1.51 4.84 11.51
N GLN A 103 -0.66 3.82 11.61
CA GLN A 103 -1.08 2.49 12.09
C GLN A 103 0.10 1.76 12.76
N ARG A 104 -0.19 1.06 13.86
CA ARG A 104 0.80 0.28 14.63
C ARG A 104 0.39 -1.18 14.73
N PRO A 105 0.73 -2.02 13.73
CA PRO A 105 0.24 -3.41 13.72
C PRO A 105 0.73 -4.27 14.89
N HIS A 106 1.89 -3.98 15.46
CA HIS A 106 2.39 -4.69 16.65
C HIS A 106 1.44 -4.57 17.86
N ASP A 107 0.73 -3.45 18.00
CA ASP A 107 -0.25 -3.25 19.10
C ASP A 107 -1.44 -4.22 19.00
N TYR A 108 -1.61 -4.89 17.84
CA TYR A 108 -2.66 -5.87 17.56
C TYR A 108 -2.12 -7.32 17.52
N GLY A 109 -0.85 -7.54 17.86
CA GLY A 109 -0.24 -8.88 17.90
C GLY A 109 0.37 -9.34 16.57
N VAL A 110 0.58 -8.43 15.61
CA VAL A 110 1.30 -8.75 14.37
C VAL A 110 2.80 -8.93 14.64
N SER A 111 3.40 -10.00 14.12
CA SER A 111 4.80 -10.37 14.39
C SER A 111 5.81 -9.48 13.64
N ILE A 112 5.58 -9.21 12.35
CA ILE A 112 6.47 -8.40 11.51
C ILE A 112 5.68 -7.27 10.86
N VAL A 113 6.24 -6.06 10.92
CA VAL A 113 5.76 -4.90 10.16
C VAL A 113 6.80 -4.51 9.12
N LEU A 114 6.34 -4.36 7.88
CA LEU A 114 7.13 -3.98 6.73
C LEU A 114 6.76 -2.57 6.27
N HIS A 115 7.77 -1.84 5.81
CA HIS A 115 7.55 -0.59 5.09
C HIS A 115 8.48 -0.51 3.86
N SER A 116 7.93 -0.06 2.75
CA SER A 116 8.71 0.65 1.74
C SER A 116 8.97 2.06 2.26
N ALA A 117 10.10 2.24 2.95
CA ALA A 117 10.50 3.54 3.47
C ALA A 117 10.85 4.55 2.36
N THR A 118 11.05 4.09 1.12
CA THR A 118 11.01 4.90 -0.12
C THR A 118 9.84 5.88 -0.18
N LYS A 119 8.72 5.51 0.45
CA LYS A 119 7.45 6.25 0.41
C LYS A 119 7.39 7.31 1.51
N GLY A 120 6.32 7.30 2.32
CA GLY A 120 6.07 8.34 3.32
C GLY A 120 7.19 8.54 4.34
N ILE A 121 7.93 7.48 4.71
CA ILE A 121 9.00 7.56 5.72
C ILE A 121 10.15 8.47 5.25
N ALA A 122 10.78 8.17 4.12
CA ALA A 122 11.79 9.05 3.53
C ALA A 122 11.14 10.34 3.01
N GLY A 123 10.03 10.22 2.26
CA GLY A 123 9.11 11.32 1.98
C GLY A 123 9.61 12.42 1.06
N HIS A 124 10.78 12.27 0.43
CA HIS A 124 11.40 13.28 -0.44
C HIS A 124 11.71 12.76 -1.85
N ASN A 125 11.17 11.59 -2.23
CA ASN A 125 11.33 10.99 -3.57
C ASN A 125 12.80 10.73 -3.98
N ASP A 126 13.71 10.57 -3.03
CA ASP A 126 15.17 10.58 -3.21
C ASP A 126 15.91 9.42 -2.53
N ALA A 127 15.17 8.42 -2.01
CA ALA A 127 15.75 7.27 -1.32
C ALA A 127 15.01 5.97 -1.67
N THR A 128 15.75 4.88 -1.90
CA THR A 128 15.17 3.54 -2.05
C THR A 128 15.53 2.63 -0.87
N ILE A 129 14.61 2.45 0.07
CA ILE A 129 14.87 1.71 1.30
C ILE A 129 13.65 0.95 1.78
N GLY A 130 13.88 -0.25 2.30
CA GLY A 130 12.88 -1.07 2.99
C GLY A 130 13.21 -1.18 4.47
N VAL A 131 12.19 -1.25 5.32
CA VAL A 131 12.32 -1.41 6.77
C VAL A 131 11.52 -2.64 7.19
N ILE A 132 12.11 -3.41 8.10
CA ILE A 132 11.52 -4.60 8.72
C ILE A 132 11.57 -4.37 10.23
N ALA A 133 10.42 -4.43 10.90
CA ALA A 133 10.29 -4.29 12.35
C ALA A 133 9.62 -5.53 12.93
N GLY A 134 10.06 -5.95 14.11
CA GLY A 134 9.62 -7.16 14.80
C GLY A 134 10.49 -7.43 16.02
N ASP A 135 10.23 -8.55 16.70
CA ASP A 135 11.00 -8.94 17.88
C ASP A 135 12.46 -9.26 17.55
N ALA A 136 13.35 -9.02 18.52
CA ALA A 136 14.79 -9.05 18.32
C ALA A 136 15.31 -10.40 17.78
N GLU A 137 14.75 -11.52 18.24
CA GLU A 137 15.12 -12.86 17.78
C GLU A 137 14.80 -13.04 16.29
N LEU A 138 13.57 -12.74 15.89
CA LEU A 138 13.10 -12.86 14.51
C LEU A 138 13.84 -11.90 13.57
N ILE A 139 14.10 -10.67 14.02
CA ILE A 139 14.92 -9.71 13.26
C ILE A 139 16.36 -10.19 13.16
N GLY A 140 16.92 -10.85 14.18
CA GLY A 140 18.25 -11.44 14.16
C GLY A 140 18.40 -12.51 13.06
N GLU A 141 17.42 -13.40 12.93
CA GLU A 141 17.39 -14.42 11.87
C GLU A 141 17.32 -13.79 10.47
N ILE A 142 16.39 -12.85 10.28
CA ILE A 142 16.21 -12.13 9.00
C ILE A 142 17.48 -11.34 8.65
N TRP A 143 18.11 -10.72 9.64
CA TRP A 143 19.35 -9.98 9.47
C TRP A 143 20.50 -10.89 9.05
N GLY A 144 20.66 -12.04 9.71
CA GLY A 144 21.64 -13.07 9.35
C GLY A 144 21.50 -13.50 7.90
N TYR A 145 20.27 -13.75 7.45
CA TYR A 145 19.99 -14.02 6.04
C TYR A 145 20.30 -12.82 5.13
N SER A 146 19.90 -11.61 5.51
CA SER A 146 20.08 -10.41 4.71
C SER A 146 21.56 -10.11 4.40
N ILE A 147 22.47 -10.39 5.35
CA ILE A 147 23.92 -10.28 5.14
C ILE A 147 24.37 -11.19 3.99
N LEU A 148 23.90 -12.44 3.98
CA LEU A 148 24.27 -13.43 2.95
C LEU A 148 23.62 -13.12 1.59
N HIS A 149 22.37 -12.65 1.63
CA HIS A 149 21.60 -12.33 0.42
C HIS A 149 22.04 -11.01 -0.23
N GLY A 150 22.70 -10.12 0.51
CA GLY A 150 23.19 -8.83 0.01
C GLY A 150 22.10 -7.77 -0.19
N ALA A 151 20.94 -7.91 0.45
CA ALA A 151 19.83 -6.95 0.36
C ALA A 151 20.00 -5.74 1.31
N THR A 152 21.21 -5.20 1.37
CA THR A 152 21.57 -4.08 2.25
C THR A 152 21.26 -2.74 1.60
N ALA A 153 20.76 -1.78 2.38
CA ALA A 153 20.53 -0.41 1.91
C ALA A 153 21.85 0.33 1.70
N SER A 154 21.88 1.25 0.72
CA SER A 154 22.98 2.21 0.59
C SER A 154 23.05 3.09 1.84
N PRO A 155 24.24 3.37 2.39
CA PRO A 155 24.38 4.35 3.47
C PRO A 155 23.80 5.73 3.12
N PHE A 156 23.82 6.11 1.83
CA PHE A 156 23.23 7.36 1.36
C PHE A 156 21.69 7.33 1.41
N ASP A 157 21.07 6.24 0.96
CA ASP A 157 19.61 6.05 1.08
C ASP A 157 19.17 6.04 2.55
N ALA A 158 19.95 5.36 3.42
CA ALA A 158 19.69 5.32 4.85
C ALA A 158 19.78 6.72 5.49
N MET A 159 20.78 7.52 5.10
CA MET A 159 20.94 8.90 5.58
C MET A 159 19.78 9.80 5.11
N ASN A 160 19.35 9.69 3.85
CA ASN A 160 18.18 10.42 3.34
C ASN A 160 16.89 10.01 4.05
N ALA A 161 16.68 8.72 4.31
CA ALA A 161 15.53 8.24 5.08
C ALA A 161 15.55 8.76 6.53
N LEU A 162 16.71 8.77 7.18
CA LEU A 162 16.91 9.34 8.53
C LEU A 162 16.69 10.86 8.57
N ARG A 163 17.03 11.58 7.50
CA ARG A 163 16.69 13.00 7.36
C ARG A 163 15.17 13.17 7.19
N GLY A 164 14.57 12.35 6.33
CA GLY A 164 13.15 12.38 6.00
C GLY A 164 12.22 12.10 7.19
N VAL A 165 12.57 11.11 8.03
CA VAL A 165 11.73 10.72 9.18
C VAL A 165 11.56 11.85 10.20
N ARG A 166 12.51 12.79 10.29
CA ARG A 166 12.46 13.94 11.22
C ARG A 166 11.28 14.87 10.96
N THR A 167 10.76 14.88 9.73
CA THR A 167 9.58 15.67 9.35
C THR A 167 8.36 14.81 9.06
N LEU A 168 8.42 13.49 9.33
CA LEU A 168 7.33 12.56 9.01
C LEU A 168 6.00 13.01 9.60
N ASP A 169 5.97 13.37 10.88
CA ASP A 169 4.75 13.79 11.58
C ASP A 169 4.11 15.02 10.93
N ALA A 170 4.88 16.11 10.78
CA ALA A 170 4.41 17.33 10.16
C ALA A 170 3.95 17.14 8.70
N ARG A 171 4.70 16.35 7.92
CA ARG A 171 4.33 16.04 6.52
C ARG A 171 3.04 15.24 6.47
N LEU A 172 2.98 14.14 7.21
CA LEU A 172 1.83 13.23 7.18
C LEU A 172 0.56 13.94 7.65
N ALA A 173 0.63 14.73 8.72
CA ALA A 173 -0.52 15.50 9.21
C ALA A 173 -1.10 16.41 8.11
N ARG A 174 -0.24 17.17 7.43
CA ARG A 174 -0.66 18.08 6.34
C ARG A 174 -1.20 17.33 5.13
N GLN A 175 -0.58 16.22 4.77
CA GLN A 175 -1.01 15.38 3.64
C GLN A 175 -2.36 14.72 3.92
N CYS A 176 -2.58 14.21 5.13
CA CYS A 176 -3.85 13.62 5.55
C CYS A 176 -4.99 14.64 5.57
N GLU A 177 -4.75 15.85 6.09
CA GLU A 177 -5.73 16.95 6.08
C GLU A 177 -6.17 17.29 4.65
N SER A 178 -5.19 17.45 3.75
CA SER A 178 -5.44 17.73 2.34
C SER A 178 -6.14 16.56 1.64
N ALA A 179 -5.74 15.32 1.93
CA ALA A 179 -6.35 14.13 1.36
C ALA A 179 -7.82 13.97 1.78
N GLN A 180 -8.17 14.23 3.04
CA GLN A 180 -9.56 14.23 3.50
C GLN A 180 -10.39 15.27 2.74
N THR A 181 -9.88 16.51 2.66
CA THR A 181 -10.57 17.61 1.97
C THR A 181 -10.79 17.29 0.49
N LEU A 182 -9.77 16.77 -0.19
CA LEU A 182 -9.84 16.38 -1.59
C LEU A 182 -10.79 15.20 -1.80
N ALA A 183 -10.78 14.19 -0.91
CA ALA A 183 -11.68 13.05 -1.00
C ALA A 183 -13.16 13.47 -0.91
N GLU A 184 -13.50 14.32 0.07
CA GLU A 184 -14.85 14.85 0.25
C GLU A 184 -15.29 15.73 -0.93
N TRP A 185 -14.38 16.53 -1.47
CA TRP A 185 -14.65 17.33 -2.67
C TRP A 185 -14.85 16.45 -3.92
N LEU A 186 -14.04 15.40 -4.09
CA LEU A 186 -14.15 14.47 -5.21
C LEU A 186 -15.50 13.74 -5.23
N GLU A 187 -16.07 13.39 -4.08
CA GLU A 187 -17.41 12.77 -3.98
C GLU A 187 -18.52 13.66 -4.55
N GLN A 188 -18.29 14.96 -4.67
CA GLN A 188 -19.26 15.94 -5.17
C GLN A 188 -19.11 16.22 -6.68
N GLN A 189 -18.09 15.66 -7.33
CA GLN A 189 -17.81 15.96 -8.74
C GLN A 189 -18.62 15.06 -9.68
N LYS A 190 -19.32 15.68 -10.63
CA LYS A 190 -20.26 15.00 -11.54
C LYS A 190 -19.63 13.83 -12.33
N ASN A 191 -18.35 13.89 -12.66
CA ASN A 191 -17.67 12.89 -13.49
C ASN A 191 -16.94 11.83 -12.67
N VAL A 192 -16.91 11.98 -11.34
CA VAL A 192 -16.31 11.02 -10.42
C VAL A 192 -17.38 10.01 -10.01
N THR A 193 -17.15 8.74 -10.32
CA THR A 193 -18.13 7.66 -10.10
C THR A 193 -17.94 6.95 -8.77
N ALA A 194 -16.74 7.00 -8.21
CA ALA A 194 -16.41 6.44 -6.88
C ALA A 194 -15.20 7.15 -6.29
N VAL A 195 -15.16 7.26 -4.96
CA VAL A 195 -13.98 7.70 -4.21
C VAL A 195 -13.67 6.67 -3.14
N HIS A 196 -12.42 6.24 -3.12
CA HIS A 196 -11.88 5.24 -2.21
C HIS A 196 -10.91 5.94 -1.26
N TYR A 197 -11.37 6.23 -0.04
CA TYR A 197 -10.55 6.81 1.01
C TYR A 197 -11.07 6.39 2.40
N PRO A 198 -10.24 5.79 3.28
CA PRO A 198 -10.70 5.28 4.58
C PRO A 198 -11.36 6.32 5.48
N GLY A 199 -11.05 7.62 5.29
CA GLY A 199 -11.62 8.73 6.04
C GLY A 199 -13.04 9.13 5.64
N LEU A 200 -13.53 8.67 4.48
CA LEU A 200 -14.89 8.93 4.05
C LEU A 200 -15.89 8.03 4.76
N LYS A 201 -17.06 8.58 5.13
CA LYS A 201 -18.16 7.80 5.71
C LYS A 201 -18.73 6.76 4.74
N SER A 202 -18.61 7.00 3.44
CA SER A 202 -19.01 6.10 2.36
C SER A 202 -18.06 4.91 2.20
N HIS A 203 -16.85 4.97 2.76
CA HIS A 203 -15.90 3.86 2.67
C HIS A 203 -16.44 2.62 3.41
N PRO A 204 -16.52 1.44 2.76
CA PRO A 204 -17.13 0.25 3.35
C PRO A 204 -16.55 -0.16 4.71
N GLN A 205 -15.27 0.14 4.91
CA GLN A 205 -14.52 -0.18 6.14
C GLN A 205 -14.20 1.05 7.00
N HIS A 206 -14.92 2.18 6.86
CA HIS A 206 -14.66 3.41 7.64
C HIS A 206 -14.68 3.17 9.16
N ALA A 207 -15.61 2.37 9.65
CA ALA A 207 -15.70 2.03 11.08
C ALA A 207 -14.45 1.28 11.58
N LEU A 208 -13.90 0.36 10.75
CA LEU A 208 -12.65 -0.32 11.05
C LEU A 208 -11.47 0.65 10.99
N ALA A 209 -11.41 1.53 9.99
CA ALA A 209 -10.39 2.57 9.86
C ALA A 209 -10.29 3.40 11.15
N LYS A 210 -11.43 3.90 11.65
CA LYS A 210 -11.50 4.66 12.91
C LYS A 210 -11.03 3.90 14.14
N LYS A 211 -11.19 2.57 14.14
CA LYS A 211 -10.81 1.72 15.27
C LYS A 211 -9.30 1.46 15.31
N GLN A 212 -8.63 1.36 14.16
CA GLN A 212 -7.24 0.89 14.08
C GLN A 212 -6.23 1.86 13.49
N MET A 213 -6.67 3.01 12.97
CA MET A 213 -5.80 4.00 12.36
C MET A 213 -5.89 5.33 13.09
N ASN A 214 -4.75 5.99 13.32
CA ASN A 214 -4.66 7.32 13.92
C ASN A 214 -4.93 8.45 12.92
N ASN A 215 -4.72 8.16 11.63
CA ASN A 215 -5.07 9.01 10.50
C ASN A 215 -5.42 8.11 9.30
N PHE A 216 -6.03 8.66 8.25
CA PHE A 216 -6.51 7.87 7.11
C PHE A 216 -5.52 7.81 5.93
N GLY A 217 -4.29 8.27 6.15
CA GLY A 217 -3.23 8.27 5.14
C GLY A 217 -3.31 9.44 4.14
N ALA A 218 -2.25 9.56 3.35
CA ALA A 218 -2.02 10.62 2.36
C ALA A 218 -2.41 10.22 0.93
N VAL A 219 -2.92 9.01 0.75
CA VAL A 219 -3.28 8.45 -0.56
C VAL A 219 -4.78 8.27 -0.60
N LEU A 220 -5.39 8.65 -1.73
CA LEU A 220 -6.77 8.35 -2.08
C LEU A 220 -6.82 7.78 -3.50
N SER A 221 -7.87 7.04 -3.81
CA SER A 221 -8.16 6.63 -5.19
C SER A 221 -9.55 7.07 -5.57
N PHE A 222 -9.79 7.30 -6.86
CA PHE A 222 -11.11 7.65 -7.37
C PHE A 222 -11.27 7.13 -8.79
N GLU A 223 -12.53 6.97 -9.19
CA GLU A 223 -12.89 6.51 -10.52
C GLU A 223 -13.62 7.61 -11.27
N ILE A 224 -13.36 7.70 -12.57
CA ILE A 224 -14.04 8.65 -13.45
C ILE A 224 -14.81 7.96 -14.57
N ALA A 225 -15.90 8.57 -15.00
CA ALA A 225 -16.65 8.12 -16.17
C ALA A 225 -15.80 8.24 -17.45
N GLY A 226 -16.00 7.32 -18.39
CA GLY A 226 -15.30 7.33 -19.70
C GLY A 226 -14.01 6.49 -19.76
N GLY A 227 -13.66 5.78 -18.68
CA GLY A 227 -12.58 4.78 -18.68
C GLY A 227 -11.20 5.33 -19.03
N LYS A 228 -10.35 4.47 -19.60
CA LYS A 228 -8.96 4.80 -19.95
C LYS A 228 -8.80 6.05 -20.83
N PRO A 229 -9.64 6.29 -21.86
CA PRO A 229 -9.57 7.52 -22.64
C PRO A 229 -9.74 8.79 -21.78
N ALA A 230 -10.76 8.82 -20.91
CA ALA A 230 -10.98 9.94 -20.00
C ALA A 230 -9.83 10.09 -19.00
N ALA A 231 -9.33 8.98 -18.45
CA ALA A 231 -8.17 8.99 -17.54
C ALA A 231 -6.92 9.56 -18.23
N THR A 232 -6.67 9.18 -19.49
CA THR A 232 -5.54 9.69 -20.28
C THR A 232 -5.69 11.20 -20.54
N LYS A 233 -6.89 11.66 -20.89
CA LYS A 233 -7.19 13.08 -21.12
C LYS A 233 -7.01 13.90 -19.84
N LEU A 234 -7.49 13.40 -18.70
CA LEU A 234 -7.28 14.00 -17.39
C LEU A 234 -5.78 14.15 -17.09
N LEU A 235 -5.01 13.07 -17.22
CA LEU A 235 -3.58 13.07 -16.92
C LEU A 235 -2.78 14.07 -17.79
N GLY A 236 -3.20 14.26 -19.05
CA GLY A 236 -2.59 15.22 -19.97
C GLY A 236 -2.99 16.68 -19.72
N ALA A 237 -4.06 16.93 -18.96
CA ALA A 237 -4.58 18.27 -18.68
C ALA A 237 -4.06 18.88 -17.36
N LEU A 238 -3.38 18.09 -16.53
CA LEU A 238 -2.82 18.55 -15.25
C LEU A 238 -1.62 19.48 -15.48
N SER A 239 -1.55 20.55 -14.69
CA SER A 239 -0.48 21.55 -14.76
C SER A 239 0.36 21.62 -13.48
N LEU A 240 -0.19 21.17 -12.34
CA LEU A 240 0.50 21.11 -11.05
C LEU A 240 0.83 19.65 -10.68
N ILE A 241 -0.19 18.79 -10.69
CA ILE A 241 -0.09 17.40 -10.29
C ILE A 241 0.68 16.62 -11.36
N ARG A 242 1.67 15.83 -10.94
CA ARG A 242 2.52 15.10 -11.89
C ARG A 242 2.08 13.64 -12.06
N PRO A 243 1.92 13.15 -13.30
CA PRO A 243 1.74 11.73 -13.56
C PRO A 243 3.00 10.94 -13.18
N ALA A 244 2.94 10.16 -12.10
CA ALA A 244 4.04 9.31 -11.63
C ALA A 244 3.55 8.14 -10.78
N VAL A 245 4.29 7.02 -10.82
CA VAL A 245 3.88 5.75 -10.15
C VAL A 245 4.25 5.66 -8.67
N THR A 246 5.11 6.57 -8.17
CA THR A 246 5.48 6.59 -6.75
C THR A 246 4.43 7.31 -5.89
N LEU A 247 4.65 7.37 -4.57
CA LEU A 247 3.73 7.96 -3.60
C LEU A 247 4.45 8.36 -2.31
N GLY A 248 3.81 9.18 -1.49
CA GLY A 248 4.25 9.57 -0.14
C GLY A 248 5.33 10.65 -0.10
N GLY A 249 5.72 11.20 -1.24
CA GLY A 249 6.66 12.32 -1.34
C GLY A 249 6.04 13.68 -1.08
N THR A 250 6.83 14.75 -1.24
CA THR A 250 6.38 16.14 -1.03
C THR A 250 5.49 16.67 -2.15
N GLU A 251 5.64 16.17 -3.36
CA GLU A 251 4.85 16.54 -4.53
C GLU A 251 3.57 15.69 -4.64
N THR A 252 2.50 16.31 -5.12
CA THR A 252 1.26 15.61 -5.46
C THR A 252 1.45 14.83 -6.77
N LEU A 253 1.26 13.51 -6.70
CA LEU A 253 1.45 12.58 -7.80
C LEU A 253 0.17 11.83 -8.09
N ILE A 254 -0.09 11.56 -9.37
CA ILE A 254 -1.25 10.78 -9.80
C ILE A 254 -0.83 9.66 -10.74
N SER A 255 -1.53 8.53 -10.70
CA SER A 255 -1.31 7.43 -11.65
C SER A 255 -2.61 6.74 -12.04
N HIS A 256 -2.75 6.39 -13.31
CA HIS A 256 -3.78 5.46 -13.77
C HIS A 256 -3.32 4.02 -13.51
N SER A 257 -3.97 3.35 -12.57
CA SER A 257 -3.47 2.10 -11.98
C SER A 257 -3.39 0.95 -13.00
N ALA A 258 -4.41 0.82 -13.88
CA ALA A 258 -4.50 -0.26 -14.85
C ALA A 258 -3.40 -0.21 -15.94
N SER A 259 -2.97 0.99 -16.35
CA SER A 259 -1.94 1.17 -17.39
C SER A 259 -0.52 1.40 -16.85
N SER A 260 -0.33 1.41 -15.52
CA SER A 260 0.97 1.69 -14.90
C SER A 260 1.37 0.61 -13.89
N THR A 261 1.11 0.84 -12.60
CA THR A 261 1.57 0.00 -11.49
C THR A 261 1.06 -1.44 -11.54
N HIS A 262 -0.10 -1.66 -12.15
CA HIS A 262 -0.71 -2.98 -12.28
C HIS A 262 -0.80 -3.45 -13.74
N ASN A 263 -0.02 -2.85 -14.65
CA ASN A 263 -0.06 -3.21 -16.07
C ASN A 263 0.28 -4.70 -16.30
N SER A 264 1.21 -5.25 -15.51
CA SER A 264 1.66 -6.65 -15.58
C SER A 264 0.73 -7.65 -14.90
N VAL A 265 -0.36 -7.20 -14.27
CA VAL A 265 -1.37 -8.09 -13.66
C VAL A 265 -2.30 -8.59 -14.77
N ASP A 266 -2.59 -9.89 -14.78
CA ASP A 266 -3.47 -10.50 -15.77
C ASP A 266 -4.93 -10.02 -15.61
N VAL A 267 -5.71 -10.15 -16.69
CA VAL A 267 -7.10 -9.63 -16.75
C VAL A 267 -8.01 -10.29 -15.71
N GLU A 268 -7.83 -11.58 -15.44
CA GLU A 268 -8.64 -12.32 -14.47
C GLU A 268 -8.38 -11.80 -13.06
N THR A 269 -7.11 -11.61 -12.69
CA THR A 269 -6.73 -11.00 -11.41
C THR A 269 -7.23 -9.56 -11.33
N LYS A 270 -7.07 -8.73 -12.37
CA LYS A 270 -7.61 -7.35 -12.38
C LYS A 270 -9.12 -7.32 -12.13
N THR A 271 -9.85 -8.23 -12.76
CA THR A 271 -11.31 -8.37 -12.58
C THR A 271 -11.64 -8.79 -11.15
N LYS A 272 -10.93 -9.78 -10.59
CA LYS A 272 -11.15 -10.26 -9.22
C LYS A 272 -10.79 -9.22 -8.15
N THR A 273 -9.80 -8.37 -8.41
CA THR A 273 -9.37 -7.31 -7.48
C THR A 273 -10.18 -6.03 -7.61
N GLY A 274 -11.10 -5.96 -8.58
CA GLY A 274 -11.93 -4.78 -8.85
C GLY A 274 -11.20 -3.65 -9.56
N LEU A 275 -10.01 -3.91 -10.13
CA LEU A 275 -9.22 -2.88 -10.80
C LEU A 275 -9.87 -2.46 -12.12
N THR A 276 -10.47 -1.28 -12.15
CA THR A 276 -11.10 -0.72 -13.35
C THR A 276 -10.11 0.09 -14.20
N GLU A 277 -10.41 0.23 -15.48
CA GLU A 277 -9.74 1.16 -16.41
C GLU A 277 -10.10 2.64 -16.14
N SER A 278 -10.88 2.90 -15.09
CA SER A 278 -11.27 4.24 -14.63
C SER A 278 -10.48 4.69 -13.40
N LEU A 279 -9.74 3.78 -12.75
CA LEU A 279 -9.15 4.02 -11.43
C LEU A 279 -7.87 4.87 -11.51
N LEU A 280 -7.94 6.04 -10.88
CA LEU A 280 -6.84 6.95 -10.64
C LEU A 280 -6.45 6.90 -9.16
N ARG A 281 -5.16 6.77 -8.89
CA ARG A 281 -4.60 6.87 -7.54
C ARG A 281 -3.88 8.20 -7.39
N LEU A 282 -4.24 8.97 -6.37
CA LEU A 282 -3.65 10.25 -6.02
C LEU A 282 -2.84 10.10 -4.72
N SER A 283 -1.56 10.42 -4.79
CA SER A 283 -0.69 10.62 -3.63
C SER A 283 -0.62 12.12 -3.35
N VAL A 284 -1.24 12.57 -2.27
CA VAL A 284 -1.33 13.98 -1.93
C VAL A 284 -0.01 14.49 -1.33
N GLY A 285 0.49 15.59 -1.89
CA GLY A 285 1.73 16.25 -1.47
C GLY A 285 1.51 17.33 -0.42
N LEU A 286 2.43 18.29 -0.36
CA LEU A 286 2.45 19.40 0.59
C LEU A 286 2.03 20.74 -0.03
N GLU A 287 1.61 20.74 -1.30
CA GLU A 287 1.07 21.93 -1.95
C GLU A 287 -0.17 22.45 -1.21
N ALA A 288 -0.57 23.70 -1.50
CA ALA A 288 -1.83 24.21 -0.97
C ALA A 288 -2.99 23.36 -1.53
N CYS A 289 -3.82 22.82 -0.63
CA CYS A 289 -4.94 21.95 -1.01
C CYS A 289 -5.86 22.57 -2.08
N ILE A 290 -6.07 23.89 -2.02
CA ILE A 290 -6.88 24.62 -3.00
C ILE A 290 -6.27 24.63 -4.41
N ASP A 291 -4.94 24.62 -4.53
CA ASP A 291 -4.26 24.60 -5.83
C ASP A 291 -4.33 23.19 -6.44
N ILE A 292 -4.19 22.15 -5.62
CA ILE A 292 -4.42 20.75 -6.04
C ILE A 292 -5.87 20.59 -6.54
N GLN A 293 -6.83 21.11 -5.78
CA GLN A 293 -8.25 21.06 -6.12
C GLN A 293 -8.54 21.81 -7.44
N ARG A 294 -7.94 22.99 -7.65
CA ARG A 294 -8.10 23.77 -8.89
C ARG A 294 -7.53 23.04 -10.11
N ASP A 295 -6.37 22.41 -9.96
CA ASP A 295 -5.75 21.63 -11.02
C ASP A 295 -6.62 20.42 -11.40
N LEU A 296 -7.10 19.66 -10.40
CA LEU A 296 -8.03 18.55 -10.61
C LEU A 296 -9.34 19.01 -11.25
N ALA A 297 -9.93 20.13 -10.80
CA ALA A 297 -11.18 20.65 -11.34
C ALA A 297 -11.03 20.99 -12.84
N THR A 298 -9.92 21.63 -13.20
CA THR A 298 -9.59 21.97 -14.59
C THR A 298 -9.43 20.71 -15.44
N ALA A 299 -8.69 19.72 -14.94
CA ALA A 299 -8.46 18.47 -15.65
C ALA A 299 -9.73 17.60 -15.77
N LEU A 300 -10.57 17.55 -14.74
CA LEU A 300 -11.86 16.84 -14.74
C LEU A 300 -12.85 17.47 -15.73
N ALA A 301 -12.88 18.80 -15.84
CA ALA A 301 -13.72 19.49 -16.82
C ALA A 301 -13.30 19.19 -18.25
N GLN A 302 -12.00 19.01 -18.49
CA GLN A 302 -11.45 18.64 -19.80
C GLN A 302 -11.60 17.14 -20.09
N ALA A 303 -11.62 16.26 -19.10
CA ALA A 303 -11.72 14.81 -19.30
C ALA A 303 -13.08 14.36 -19.86
N ASN A 304 -14.09 15.22 -19.76
CA ASN A 304 -15.43 15.04 -20.35
C ASN A 304 -15.44 15.08 -21.88
#